data_AF-A0A8H4UTV8-F1
#
_entry.id   AF-A0A8H4UTV8-F1
#
_cell.length_a   1.000
_cell.length_b   1.000
_cell.length_c   1.000
_cell.angle_alpha   90.00
_cell.angle_beta   90.00
_cell.angle_gamma   90.00
#
_symmetry.space_group_name_H-M   'P 1'
#
loop_
_entity.id
_entity.type
_entity.pdbx_description
1 polymer ?
#
loop_
_entity_poly.entity_id
_entity_poly.type
_entity_poly.pdbx_seq_one_letter_code
_entity_poly.pdbx_strand_id
1 'polypeptide(L)'
;MSTSSGNSQPTIDIGGSQMNIDFDGQLRKAFAHQADFPKELAYTSNMDKWGKIADGSYQTFHEMEIINATCKDIVSQMPSGTKIIDLGAANSAKYEPYVREFIAQGKVCTYIPLDIANASLGEQVERAKAKFPGMASFGLWGSFQHGDAHFEQIQPARLFLSLGSIFYNGPIEVAVDRCQNFRRHLGPSDRLIVGQDAPIDGENASTLAAYNTSEYDAFFTGYLNAIQDEAGIVADVKQAWSVESLLDDAMHYFDVTAQHDMVCKKFDNFLVPAGTVYKMFKSWKRSEANIRQISEKEGLSVTLIGQSKNSGMRQYMVQNK
;
A
#
# COMPACT_ATOMS: atom_id res chain seq x y z
N MET A 1 -20.46 -4.24 40.36
CA MET A 1 -19.08 -4.31 39.84
C MET A 1 -19.00 -3.35 38.67
N SER A 2 -18.19 -2.31 38.83
CA SER A 2 -18.06 -1.19 37.90
C SER A 2 -17.50 -1.66 36.57
N THR A 3 -18.25 -1.45 35.48
CA THR A 3 -17.75 -1.56 34.11
C THR A 3 -16.81 -0.39 33.86
N SER A 4 -15.51 -0.65 33.88
CA SER A 4 -14.52 0.28 33.37
C SER A 4 -14.78 0.47 31.88
N SER A 5 -15.34 1.63 31.51
CA SER A 5 -15.29 2.17 30.17
C SER A 5 -13.82 2.41 29.82
N GLY A 6 -13.15 1.37 29.34
CA GLY A 6 -11.80 1.45 28.84
C GLY A 6 -11.80 2.39 27.64
N ASN A 7 -11.06 3.48 27.76
CA ASN A 7 -10.65 4.31 26.63
C ASN A 7 -9.86 3.39 25.68
N SER A 8 -10.53 2.73 24.74
CA SER A 8 -9.85 1.87 23.77
C SER A 8 -8.98 2.77 22.91
N GLN A 9 -7.66 2.58 22.96
CA GLN A 9 -6.76 3.28 22.06
C GLN A 9 -7.25 3.12 20.62
N PRO A 10 -7.19 4.18 19.79
CA PRO A 10 -7.68 4.12 18.42
C PRO A 10 -6.93 3.10 17.57
N THR A 11 -5.72 2.72 18.00
CA THR A 11 -4.85 1.75 17.36
C THR A 11 -4.42 0.66 18.34
N ILE A 12 -4.26 -0.56 17.81
CA ILE A 12 -3.65 -1.71 18.47
C ILE A 12 -2.29 -1.88 17.85
N ASP A 13 -1.25 -1.90 18.68
CA ASP A 13 0.09 -2.23 18.25
C ASP A 13 0.22 -3.75 18.04
N ILE A 14 0.41 -4.16 16.78
CA ILE A 14 0.61 -5.58 16.40
C ILE A 14 2.07 -5.90 16.08
N GLY A 15 3.00 -5.03 16.50
CA GLY A 15 4.41 -5.08 16.16
C GLY A 15 4.94 -3.78 15.57
N GLY A 16 4.09 -2.76 15.43
CA GLY A 16 4.45 -1.42 14.96
C GLY A 16 5.46 -0.69 15.84
N SER A 17 5.32 -0.73 17.18
CA SER A 17 6.35 -0.12 18.06
C SER A 17 7.68 -0.86 18.05
N GLN A 18 7.63 -2.14 17.68
CA GLN A 18 8.80 -3.01 17.55
C GLN A 18 9.31 -3.07 16.11
N MET A 19 8.71 -2.31 15.18
CA MET A 19 9.30 -2.07 13.87
C MET A 19 10.55 -1.22 14.09
N ASN A 20 11.62 -1.87 14.53
CA ASN A 20 12.95 -1.40 14.29
C ASN A 20 13.22 -1.68 12.81
N ILE A 21 12.69 -0.80 11.96
CA ILE A 21 13.10 -0.79 10.58
C ILE A 21 14.58 -0.40 10.66
N ASP A 22 15.45 -1.39 10.50
CA ASP A 22 16.89 -1.20 10.43
C ASP A 22 17.20 -0.47 9.12
N PHE A 23 16.79 0.80 9.07
CA PHE A 23 17.02 1.68 7.94
C PHE A 23 18.52 1.77 7.71
N ASP A 24 19.34 1.78 8.75
CA ASP A 24 20.80 1.73 8.61
C ASP A 24 21.24 0.50 7.80
N GLY A 25 20.85 -0.71 8.21
CA GLY A 25 21.20 -1.94 7.49
C GLY A 25 20.60 -2.04 6.09
N GLN A 26 19.36 -1.58 5.91
CA GLN A 26 18.69 -1.56 4.60
C GLN A 26 19.35 -0.55 3.65
N LEU A 27 19.61 0.67 4.13
CA LEU A 27 20.26 1.73 3.36
C LEU A 27 21.70 1.37 3.05
N ARG A 28 22.46 0.77 3.98
CA ARG A 28 23.82 0.23 3.70
C ARG A 28 23.81 -0.73 2.53
N LYS A 29 22.87 -1.69 2.52
CA LYS A 29 22.71 -2.64 1.40
C LYS A 29 22.25 -1.92 0.13
N ALA A 30 21.35 -0.94 0.24
CA ALA A 30 20.84 -0.21 -0.92
C ALA A 30 21.92 0.65 -1.60
N PHE A 31 22.69 1.42 -0.84
CA PHE A 31 23.82 2.19 -1.34
C PHE A 31 24.88 1.30 -2.01
N ALA A 32 25.06 0.07 -1.52
CA ALA A 32 25.95 -0.94 -2.10
C ALA A 32 25.33 -1.77 -3.26
N HIS A 33 24.13 -1.41 -3.75
CA HIS A 33 23.38 -2.14 -4.78
C HIS A 33 23.06 -3.61 -4.44
N GLN A 34 22.94 -3.93 -3.15
CA GLN A 34 22.60 -5.27 -2.65
C GLN A 34 21.11 -5.41 -2.28
N ALA A 35 20.38 -4.29 -2.21
CA ALA A 35 18.96 -4.24 -1.90
C ALA A 35 18.32 -2.99 -2.52
N ASP A 36 16.99 -2.91 -2.45
CA ASP A 36 16.26 -1.69 -2.77
C ASP A 36 16.27 -0.72 -1.58
N PHE A 37 16.19 0.57 -1.87
CA PHE A 37 15.91 1.57 -0.84
C PHE A 37 14.51 1.31 -0.23
N PRO A 38 14.38 1.37 1.10
CA PRO A 38 13.13 1.01 1.77
C PRO A 38 12.06 2.07 1.53
N LYS A 39 10.93 1.67 0.94
CA LYS A 39 9.81 2.59 0.68
C LYS A 39 9.13 3.04 1.96
N GLU A 40 9.21 2.22 3.01
CA GLU A 40 8.69 2.49 4.33
C GLU A 40 9.21 3.83 4.86
N LEU A 41 10.48 4.16 4.63
CA LEU A 41 11.07 5.45 5.01
C LEU A 41 10.39 6.62 4.28
N ALA A 42 10.00 6.44 3.02
CA ALA A 42 9.27 7.44 2.27
C ALA A 42 7.89 7.71 2.90
N TYR A 43 7.17 6.63 3.26
CA TYR A 43 5.83 6.74 3.84
C TYR A 43 5.85 7.27 5.27
N THR A 44 6.75 6.80 6.13
CA THR A 44 6.81 7.24 7.53
C THR A 44 7.23 8.69 7.68
N SER A 45 8.05 9.21 6.75
CA SER A 45 8.57 10.58 6.81
C SER A 45 7.78 11.57 5.95
N ASN A 46 6.97 11.11 4.98
CA ASN A 46 6.30 11.97 3.99
C ASN A 46 4.86 11.54 3.67
N MET A 47 4.15 10.96 4.64
CA MET A 47 2.77 10.48 4.49
C MET A 47 1.80 11.55 3.99
N ASP A 48 1.99 12.81 4.41
CA ASP A 48 1.20 13.96 3.98
C ASP A 48 1.31 14.21 2.45
N LYS A 49 2.52 14.05 1.91
CA LYS A 49 2.79 14.19 0.48
C LYS A 49 2.26 13.00 -0.30
N TRP A 50 2.39 11.79 0.24
CA TRP A 50 1.77 10.60 -0.35
C TRP A 50 0.25 10.75 -0.43
N GLY A 51 -0.39 11.31 0.61
CA GLY A 51 -1.82 11.61 0.59
C GLY A 51 -2.22 12.46 -0.61
N LYS A 52 -1.48 13.53 -0.90
CA LYS A 52 -1.73 14.38 -2.07
C LYS A 52 -1.56 13.66 -3.41
N ILE A 53 -0.54 12.80 -3.52
CA ILE A 53 -0.34 11.94 -4.69
C ILE A 53 -1.53 11.01 -4.88
N ALA A 54 -1.93 10.32 -3.80
CA ALA A 54 -3.02 9.36 -3.82
C ALA A 54 -4.34 10.03 -4.20
N ASP A 55 -4.63 11.22 -3.65
CA ASP A 55 -5.84 11.99 -3.91
C ASP A 55 -5.93 12.48 -5.36
N GLY A 56 -4.80 12.79 -6.00
CA GLY A 56 -4.73 13.26 -7.39
C GLY A 56 -4.55 12.17 -8.44
N SER A 57 -4.39 10.90 -8.04
CA SER A 57 -4.04 9.81 -8.95
C SER A 57 -5.23 9.27 -9.73
N TYR A 58 -5.07 9.07 -11.04
CA TYR A 58 -6.07 8.37 -11.86
C TYR A 58 -6.39 6.98 -11.33
N GLN A 59 -5.40 6.29 -10.72
CA GLN A 59 -5.60 4.96 -10.14
C GLN A 59 -6.61 5.03 -9.00
N THR A 60 -6.55 6.08 -8.18
CA THR A 60 -7.50 6.30 -7.10
C THR A 60 -8.89 6.60 -7.62
N PHE A 61 -9.03 7.50 -8.60
CA PHE A 61 -10.33 7.86 -9.15
C PHE A 61 -10.99 6.69 -9.87
N HIS A 62 -10.28 6.03 -10.79
CA HIS A 62 -10.83 4.93 -11.57
C HIS A 62 -11.10 3.69 -10.71
N GLU A 63 -10.30 3.42 -9.69
CA GLU A 63 -10.60 2.34 -8.75
C GLU A 63 -11.86 2.66 -7.92
N MET A 64 -12.04 3.92 -7.51
CA MET A 64 -13.24 4.34 -6.79
C MET A 64 -14.50 4.20 -7.65
N GLU A 65 -14.43 4.50 -8.96
CA GLU A 65 -15.52 4.25 -9.91
C GLU A 65 -15.91 2.77 -9.95
N ILE A 66 -14.93 1.88 -10.02
CA ILE A 66 -15.15 0.44 -9.99
C ILE A 66 -15.78 0.04 -8.66
N ILE A 67 -15.24 0.48 -7.52
CA ILE A 67 -15.77 0.17 -6.19
C ILE A 67 -17.24 0.58 -6.06
N ASN A 68 -17.59 1.79 -6.49
CA ASN A 68 -18.98 2.27 -6.43
C ASN A 68 -19.94 1.43 -7.30
N ALA A 69 -19.44 0.85 -8.39
CA ALA A 69 -20.23 -0.03 -9.26
C ALA A 69 -20.36 -1.46 -8.70
N THR A 70 -19.41 -1.94 -7.90
CA THR A 70 -19.32 -3.36 -7.51
C THR A 70 -19.62 -3.63 -6.03
N CYS A 71 -19.48 -2.64 -5.13
CA CYS A 71 -19.54 -2.86 -3.68
C CYS A 71 -20.87 -3.45 -3.20
N LYS A 72 -21.98 -3.08 -3.84
CA LYS A 72 -23.33 -3.62 -3.59
C LYS A 72 -23.36 -5.15 -3.61
N ASP A 73 -22.91 -5.72 -4.72
CA ASP A 73 -22.99 -7.16 -4.95
C ASP A 73 -21.97 -7.91 -4.08
N ILE A 74 -20.81 -7.31 -3.81
CA ILE A 74 -19.80 -7.88 -2.89
C ILE A 74 -20.39 -7.96 -1.48
N VAL A 75 -20.91 -6.86 -0.96
CA VAL A 75 -21.47 -6.80 0.40
C VAL A 75 -22.70 -7.68 0.53
N SER A 76 -23.49 -7.86 -0.54
CA SER A 76 -24.65 -8.76 -0.55
C SER A 76 -24.28 -10.20 -0.13
N GLN A 77 -23.08 -10.65 -0.52
CA GLN A 77 -22.56 -11.99 -0.25
C GLN A 77 -21.91 -12.12 1.13
N MET A 78 -21.65 -11.00 1.82
CA MET A 78 -21.02 -11.00 3.14
C MET A 78 -22.07 -11.03 4.25
N PRO A 79 -21.85 -11.80 5.34
CA PRO A 79 -22.78 -11.85 6.46
C PRO A 79 -22.72 -10.57 7.33
N SER A 80 -23.75 -10.34 8.13
CA SER A 80 -23.71 -9.32 9.18
C SER A 80 -22.64 -9.67 10.22
N GLY A 81 -21.94 -8.67 10.73
CA GLY A 81 -20.79 -8.81 11.63
C GLY A 81 -19.42 -8.80 10.94
N THR A 82 -19.38 -8.69 9.61
CA THR A 82 -18.16 -8.75 8.79
C THR A 82 -17.08 -7.75 9.24
N LYS A 83 -15.82 -8.20 9.22
CA LYS A 83 -14.64 -7.36 9.50
C LYS A 83 -14.02 -6.89 8.19
N ILE A 84 -14.06 -5.60 7.91
CA ILE A 84 -13.41 -4.99 6.75
C ILE A 84 -11.97 -4.69 7.15
N ILE A 85 -11.02 -5.46 6.64
CA ILE A 85 -9.59 -5.32 6.94
C ILE A 85 -8.93 -4.60 5.76
N ASP A 86 -8.57 -3.33 5.95
CA ASP A 86 -8.03 -2.48 4.88
C ASP A 86 -6.50 -2.41 4.98
N LEU A 87 -5.81 -3.00 4.01
CA LEU A 87 -4.36 -3.19 4.01
C LEU A 87 -3.69 -1.98 3.35
N GLY A 88 -2.83 -1.27 4.10
CA GLY A 88 -2.17 -0.07 3.58
C GLY A 88 -3.18 1.07 3.45
N ALA A 89 -4.05 1.20 4.45
CA ALA A 89 -5.24 2.04 4.41
C ALA A 89 -4.94 3.54 4.44
N ALA A 90 -3.69 3.95 4.67
CA ALA A 90 -3.32 5.32 5.03
C ALA A 90 -4.06 6.41 4.24
N ASN A 91 -4.88 7.18 4.98
CA ASN A 91 -5.72 8.28 4.48
C ASN A 91 -6.67 7.94 3.30
N SER A 92 -6.92 6.66 3.02
CA SER A 92 -7.75 6.24 1.90
C SER A 92 -9.25 6.32 2.22
N ALA A 93 -10.04 6.88 1.31
CA ALA A 93 -11.51 6.85 1.40
C ALA A 93 -12.13 5.61 0.71
N LYS A 94 -11.31 4.71 0.15
CA LYS A 94 -11.78 3.61 -0.71
C LYS A 94 -12.59 2.53 0.03
N TYR A 95 -12.45 2.43 1.35
CA TYR A 95 -13.27 1.54 2.17
C TYR A 95 -14.72 2.03 2.35
N GLU A 96 -14.95 3.34 2.20
CA GLU A 96 -16.22 3.97 2.56
C GLU A 96 -17.44 3.43 1.80
N PRO A 97 -17.39 3.17 0.49
CA PRO A 97 -18.53 2.63 -0.24
C PRO A 97 -18.96 1.25 0.29
N TYR A 98 -18.01 0.42 0.74
CA TYR A 98 -18.33 -0.86 1.36
C TYR A 98 -19.08 -0.67 2.68
N VAL A 99 -18.60 0.24 3.54
CA VAL A 99 -19.28 0.55 4.81
C VAL A 99 -20.70 1.06 4.59
N ARG A 100 -20.88 1.99 3.64
CA ARG A 100 -22.20 2.51 3.27
C ARG A 100 -23.14 1.40 2.85
N GLU A 101 -22.63 0.44 2.09
CA GLU A 101 -23.44 -0.67 1.60
C GLU A 101 -23.79 -1.67 2.72
N PHE A 102 -22.87 -1.95 3.66
CA PHE A 102 -23.22 -2.75 4.84
C PHE A 102 -24.38 -2.09 5.61
N ILE A 103 -24.31 -0.79 5.83
CA ILE A 103 -25.37 -0.01 6.49
C ILE A 103 -26.68 -0.07 5.68
N ALA A 104 -26.62 0.18 4.37
CA ALA A 104 -27.78 0.19 3.49
C ALA A 104 -28.50 -1.18 3.44
N GLN A 105 -27.75 -2.28 3.55
CA GLN A 105 -28.29 -3.64 3.62
C GLN A 105 -28.69 -4.08 5.03
N GLY A 106 -28.63 -3.19 6.03
CA GLY A 106 -28.99 -3.51 7.41
C GLY A 106 -28.01 -4.47 8.10
N LYS A 107 -26.77 -4.54 7.63
CA LYS A 107 -25.71 -5.42 8.16
C LYS A 107 -24.73 -4.64 9.02
N VAL A 108 -24.32 -5.23 10.14
CA VAL A 108 -23.26 -4.68 10.99
C VAL A 108 -21.91 -4.98 10.36
N CYS A 109 -20.96 -4.05 10.43
CA CYS A 109 -19.57 -4.29 10.09
C CYS A 109 -18.62 -3.62 11.09
N THR A 110 -17.35 -4.01 11.04
CA THR A 110 -16.25 -3.36 11.77
C THR A 110 -15.16 -3.01 10.77
N TYR A 111 -14.69 -1.77 10.78
CA TYR A 111 -13.59 -1.33 9.94
C TYR A 111 -12.25 -1.43 10.70
N ILE A 112 -11.28 -2.11 10.10
CA ILE A 112 -9.99 -2.43 10.71
C ILE A 112 -8.89 -2.04 9.73
N PRO A 113 -8.49 -0.76 9.67
CA PRO A 113 -7.36 -0.34 8.85
C PRO A 113 -6.05 -0.89 9.42
N LEU A 114 -5.14 -1.32 8.56
CA LEU A 114 -3.78 -1.74 8.91
C LEU A 114 -2.78 -0.83 8.18
N ASP A 115 -1.86 -0.24 8.93
CA ASP A 115 -0.82 0.60 8.35
C ASP A 115 0.44 0.71 9.23
N ILE A 116 1.57 1.11 8.61
CA ILE A 116 2.84 1.37 9.28
C ILE A 116 2.89 2.78 9.89
N ALA A 117 2.15 3.75 9.33
CA ALA A 117 2.16 5.14 9.76
C ALA A 117 1.16 5.39 10.90
N ASN A 118 1.55 5.15 12.16
CA ASN A 118 0.67 5.19 13.34
C ASN A 118 -0.17 6.48 13.46
N ALA A 119 0.43 7.65 13.23
CA ALA A 119 -0.27 8.92 13.31
C ALA A 119 -1.42 8.99 12.27
N SER A 120 -1.11 8.69 11.00
CA SER A 120 -2.10 8.68 9.92
C SER A 120 -3.18 7.60 10.13
N LEU A 121 -2.79 6.45 10.67
CA LEU A 121 -3.70 5.37 11.02
C LEU A 121 -4.69 5.79 12.12
N GLY A 122 -4.21 6.45 13.18
CA GLY A 122 -5.06 6.98 14.24
C GLY A 122 -6.08 8.00 13.70
N GLU A 123 -5.63 8.93 12.86
CA GLU A 123 -6.54 9.89 12.21
C GLU A 123 -7.57 9.19 11.30
N GLN A 124 -7.18 8.14 10.57
CA GLN A 124 -8.09 7.37 9.72
C GLN A 124 -9.20 6.71 10.55
N VAL A 125 -8.87 6.15 11.71
CA VAL A 125 -9.84 5.55 12.63
C VAL A 125 -10.83 6.60 13.12
N GLU A 126 -10.35 7.77 13.53
CA GLU A 126 -11.22 8.84 14.05
C GLU A 126 -12.10 9.43 12.93
N ARG A 127 -11.57 9.63 11.72
CA ARG A 127 -12.37 10.01 10.54
C ARG A 127 -13.46 8.98 10.24
N ALA A 128 -13.15 7.69 10.30
CA ALA A 128 -14.11 6.62 10.05
C ALA A 128 -15.24 6.62 11.08
N LYS A 129 -14.93 6.76 12.38
CA LYS A 129 -15.92 6.84 13.46
C LYS A 129 -16.82 8.07 13.33
N ALA A 130 -16.24 9.22 12.99
CA ALA A 130 -17.00 10.45 12.78
C ALA A 130 -17.95 10.35 11.58
N LYS A 131 -17.48 9.70 10.49
CA LYS A 131 -18.25 9.57 9.24
C LYS A 131 -19.35 8.50 9.30
N PHE A 132 -19.13 7.44 10.07
CA PHE A 132 -20.07 6.33 10.24
C PHE A 132 -20.37 6.10 11.74
N PRO A 133 -21.17 6.98 12.37
CA PRO A 133 -21.54 6.82 13.78
C PRO A 133 -22.15 5.44 14.05
N GLY A 134 -21.65 4.75 15.08
CA GLY A 134 -22.11 3.42 15.49
C GLY A 134 -21.38 2.25 14.82
N MET A 135 -20.55 2.49 13.80
CA MET A 135 -19.63 1.46 13.29
C MET A 135 -18.44 1.30 14.23
N ALA A 136 -18.11 0.07 14.61
CA ALA A 136 -16.88 -0.21 15.34
C ALA A 136 -15.65 -0.01 14.42
N SER A 137 -14.62 0.65 14.92
CA SER A 137 -13.38 0.91 14.18
C SER A 137 -12.17 1.00 15.12
N PHE A 138 -11.09 0.30 14.76
CA PHE A 138 -9.78 0.38 15.43
C PHE A 138 -8.69 0.00 14.42
N GLY A 139 -7.53 0.65 14.51
CA GLY A 139 -6.41 0.42 13.60
C GLY A 139 -5.47 -0.69 14.09
N LEU A 140 -4.82 -1.39 13.16
CA LEU A 140 -3.71 -2.30 13.42
C LEU A 140 -2.40 -1.63 12.99
N TRP A 141 -1.57 -1.25 13.97
CA TRP A 141 -0.30 -0.60 13.70
C TRP A 141 0.80 -1.64 13.53
N GLY A 142 1.31 -1.78 12.30
CA GLY A 142 2.32 -2.77 11.92
C GLY A 142 2.48 -2.90 10.41
N SER A 143 3.42 -3.74 9.97
CA SER A 143 3.61 -4.09 8.57
C SER A 143 2.61 -5.15 8.11
N PHE A 144 2.61 -5.47 6.81
CA PHE A 144 1.80 -6.58 6.30
C PHE A 144 2.18 -7.94 6.90
N GLN A 145 3.46 -8.16 7.20
CA GLN A 145 3.91 -9.40 7.85
C GLN A 145 3.37 -9.51 9.29
N HIS A 146 3.33 -8.39 10.03
CA HIS A 146 2.67 -8.35 11.34
C HIS A 146 1.16 -8.62 11.21
N GLY A 147 0.52 -8.06 10.18
CA GLY A 147 -0.86 -8.35 9.83
C GLY A 147 -1.12 -9.84 9.58
N ASP A 148 -0.30 -10.47 8.75
CA ASP A 148 -0.39 -11.89 8.42
C ASP A 148 -0.36 -12.76 9.70
N ALA A 149 0.47 -12.42 10.69
CA ALA A 149 0.52 -13.10 11.99
C ALA A 149 -0.68 -12.79 12.90
N HIS A 150 -1.34 -11.65 12.71
CA HIS A 150 -2.46 -11.19 13.54
C HIS A 150 -3.82 -11.68 13.02
N PHE A 151 -4.00 -11.89 11.72
CA PHE A 151 -5.31 -12.14 11.11
C PHE A 151 -6.03 -13.38 11.64
N GLU A 152 -5.30 -14.40 12.12
CA GLU A 152 -5.89 -15.61 12.73
C GLU A 152 -6.68 -15.31 14.01
N GLN A 153 -6.38 -14.20 14.69
CA GLN A 153 -7.08 -13.75 15.90
C GLN A 153 -8.40 -13.04 15.57
N ILE A 154 -8.60 -12.65 14.30
CA ILE A 154 -9.81 -11.99 13.83
C ILE A 154 -10.81 -13.05 13.37
N GLN A 155 -12.02 -13.00 13.93
CA GLN A 155 -13.08 -13.95 13.60
C GLN A 155 -13.37 -14.01 12.08
N PRO A 156 -13.77 -15.18 11.54
CA PRO A 156 -14.14 -15.34 10.13
C PRO A 156 -15.26 -14.41 9.66
N ALA A 157 -15.47 -14.35 8.34
CA ALA A 157 -16.23 -13.32 7.63
C ALA A 157 -15.47 -11.99 7.56
N ARG A 158 -14.27 -12.07 7.00
CA ARG A 158 -13.35 -10.97 6.76
C ARG A 158 -13.43 -10.55 5.30
N LEU A 159 -13.62 -9.26 5.07
CA LEU A 159 -13.45 -8.61 3.78
C LEU A 159 -12.09 -7.91 3.79
N PHE A 160 -11.08 -8.57 3.24
CA PHE A 160 -9.77 -7.97 3.05
C PHE A 160 -9.80 -7.04 1.84
N LEU A 161 -9.27 -5.82 2.01
CA LEU A 161 -9.11 -4.85 0.95
C LEU A 161 -7.62 -4.62 0.73
N SER A 162 -7.14 -4.91 -0.48
CA SER A 162 -5.79 -4.57 -0.94
C SER A 162 -5.92 -3.71 -2.19
N LEU A 163 -6.11 -2.42 -1.95
CA LEU A 163 -6.51 -1.45 -2.97
C LEU A 163 -5.31 -0.61 -3.43
N GLY A 164 -5.44 0.10 -4.54
CA GLY A 164 -4.37 0.97 -5.04
C GLY A 164 -3.15 0.23 -5.58
N SER A 165 -3.36 -0.98 -6.12
CA SER A 165 -2.32 -1.72 -6.84
C SER A 165 -1.11 -2.11 -5.97
N ILE A 166 -1.35 -2.49 -4.70
CA ILE A 166 -0.28 -2.89 -3.75
C ILE A 166 -0.06 -4.41 -3.69
N PHE A 167 -1.08 -5.24 -3.92
CA PHE A 167 -1.01 -6.68 -3.65
C PHE A 167 0.01 -7.41 -4.52
N TYR A 168 0.06 -7.09 -5.81
CA TYR A 168 1.00 -7.69 -6.77
C TYR A 168 2.15 -6.75 -7.16
N ASN A 169 2.42 -5.73 -6.32
CA ASN A 169 3.42 -4.69 -6.56
C ASN A 169 4.83 -5.12 -6.17
N GLY A 170 5.38 -6.07 -6.93
CA GLY A 170 6.73 -6.57 -6.69
C GLY A 170 7.16 -7.55 -7.78
N PRO A 171 8.39 -8.08 -7.68
CA PRO A 171 8.82 -9.22 -8.46
C PRO A 171 7.86 -10.41 -8.35
N ILE A 172 7.96 -11.37 -9.27
CA ILE A 172 6.98 -12.48 -9.36
C ILE A 172 6.95 -13.32 -8.08
N GLU A 173 8.11 -13.58 -7.50
CA GLU A 173 8.34 -14.26 -6.22
C GLU A 173 7.65 -13.55 -5.05
N VAL A 174 7.75 -12.22 -4.96
CA VAL A 174 7.05 -11.45 -3.91
C VAL A 174 5.53 -11.57 -4.08
N ALA A 175 5.03 -11.51 -5.31
CA ALA A 175 3.61 -11.69 -5.60
C ALA A 175 3.10 -13.12 -5.28
N VAL A 176 3.93 -14.14 -5.53
CA VAL A 176 3.68 -15.54 -5.15
C VAL A 176 3.61 -15.68 -3.63
N ASP A 177 4.58 -15.14 -2.90
CA ASP A 177 4.60 -15.19 -1.42
C ASP A 177 3.33 -14.54 -0.82
N ARG A 178 2.89 -13.40 -1.37
CA ARG A 178 1.62 -12.77 -0.94
C ARG A 178 0.41 -13.66 -1.22
N CYS A 179 0.37 -14.36 -2.35
CA CYS A 179 -0.68 -15.33 -2.65
C CYS A 179 -0.66 -16.52 -1.67
N GLN A 180 0.52 -17.06 -1.36
CA GLN A 180 0.67 -18.16 -0.40
C GLN A 180 0.25 -17.75 1.03
N ASN A 181 0.55 -16.50 1.43
CA ASN A 181 0.06 -15.97 2.70
C ASN A 181 -1.47 -15.90 2.71
N PHE A 182 -2.08 -15.29 1.68
CA PHE A 182 -3.55 -15.15 1.63
C PHE A 182 -4.29 -16.47 1.44
N ARG A 183 -3.69 -17.45 0.77
CA ARG A 183 -4.20 -18.84 0.71
C ARG A 183 -4.41 -19.42 2.11
N ARG A 184 -3.50 -19.14 3.04
CA ARG A 184 -3.59 -19.58 4.45
C ARG A 184 -4.61 -18.76 5.24
N HIS A 185 -4.75 -17.48 4.92
CA HIS A 185 -5.66 -16.61 5.65
C HIS A 185 -7.12 -16.77 5.23
N LEU A 186 -7.45 -16.98 3.96
CA LEU A 186 -8.83 -16.92 3.47
C LEU A 186 -9.66 -18.16 3.87
N GLY A 187 -10.67 -17.96 4.72
CA GLY A 187 -11.72 -18.94 4.98
C GLY A 187 -12.83 -18.91 3.92
N PRO A 188 -13.77 -19.87 3.93
CA PRO A 188 -14.89 -19.93 2.98
C PRO A 188 -15.80 -18.68 2.98
N SER A 189 -15.92 -18.02 4.12
CA SER A 189 -16.71 -16.79 4.31
C SER A 189 -15.90 -15.51 4.11
N ASP A 190 -14.60 -15.62 3.83
CA ASP A 190 -13.73 -14.47 3.65
C ASP A 190 -13.59 -14.13 2.17
N ARG A 191 -13.35 -12.86 1.87
CA ARG A 191 -13.07 -12.37 0.53
C ARG A 191 -11.86 -11.46 0.57
N LEU A 192 -11.00 -11.55 -0.43
CA LEU A 192 -9.98 -10.54 -0.69
C LEU A 192 -10.39 -9.76 -1.95
N ILE A 193 -10.48 -8.44 -1.84
CA ILE A 193 -10.65 -7.55 -2.97
C ILE A 193 -9.29 -6.93 -3.29
N VAL A 194 -8.82 -7.14 -4.52
CA VAL A 194 -7.57 -6.58 -5.02
C VAL A 194 -7.86 -5.58 -6.12
N GLY A 195 -7.46 -4.33 -5.90
CA GLY A 195 -7.30 -3.38 -7.00
C GLY A 195 -5.92 -3.51 -7.61
N GLN A 196 -5.83 -3.65 -8.93
CA GLN A 196 -4.55 -3.75 -9.62
C GLN A 196 -4.60 -2.97 -10.93
N ASP A 197 -3.58 -2.15 -11.12
CA ASP A 197 -3.38 -1.41 -12.35
C ASP A 197 -2.63 -2.29 -13.36
N ALA A 198 -3.14 -2.35 -14.59
CA ALA A 198 -2.62 -3.18 -15.66
C ALA A 198 -1.92 -2.33 -16.73
N PRO A 199 -0.88 -2.86 -17.39
CA PRO A 199 -0.39 -2.21 -18.61
C PRO A 199 -1.49 -2.23 -19.68
N ILE A 200 -1.65 -1.11 -20.38
CA ILE A 200 -2.48 -1.00 -21.59
C ILE A 200 -1.56 -0.53 -22.73
N ASP A 201 -1.75 -1.12 -23.90
CA ASP A 201 -1.02 -0.73 -25.11
C ASP A 201 -1.19 0.77 -25.39
N GLY A 202 -0.07 1.48 -25.50
CA GLY A 202 -0.06 2.93 -25.75
C GLY A 202 -0.26 3.83 -24.53
N GLU A 203 -0.43 3.29 -23.31
CA GLU A 203 -0.56 4.06 -22.06
C GLU A 203 0.77 4.35 -21.35
N ASN A 204 1.92 4.11 -21.99
CA ASN A 204 3.22 4.41 -21.41
C ASN A 204 3.36 5.90 -21.05
N ALA A 205 2.88 6.78 -21.94
CA ALA A 205 2.93 8.23 -21.72
C ALA A 205 2.03 8.70 -20.57
N SER A 206 0.80 8.18 -20.47
CA SER A 206 -0.12 8.50 -19.37
C SER A 206 0.37 7.92 -18.04
N THR A 207 0.95 6.72 -18.08
CA THR A 207 1.62 6.12 -16.91
C THR A 207 2.75 7.02 -16.43
N LEU A 208 3.70 7.37 -17.29
CA LEU A 208 4.81 8.27 -16.94
C LEU A 208 4.33 9.63 -16.42
N ALA A 209 3.32 10.22 -17.07
CA ALA A 209 2.75 11.51 -16.66
C ALA A 209 2.16 11.45 -15.24
N ALA A 210 1.57 10.32 -14.84
CA ALA A 210 1.02 10.16 -13.50
C ALA A 210 2.09 10.12 -12.39
N TYR A 211 3.35 9.86 -12.73
CA TYR A 211 4.49 9.89 -11.80
C TYR A 211 5.36 11.15 -11.98
N ASN A 212 5.04 12.02 -12.94
CA ASN A 212 5.79 13.24 -13.23
C ASN A 212 4.98 14.50 -12.87
N THR A 213 4.66 14.63 -11.57
CA THR A 213 3.89 15.75 -11.01
C THR A 213 4.67 16.49 -9.92
N SER A 214 4.24 17.71 -9.58
CA SER A 214 4.82 18.46 -8.45
C SER A 214 4.69 17.74 -7.11
N GLU A 215 3.63 16.95 -6.93
CA GLU A 215 3.40 16.18 -5.71
C GLU A 215 4.39 15.01 -5.61
N TYR A 216 4.68 14.33 -6.73
CA TYR A 216 5.74 13.32 -6.80
C TYR A 216 7.12 13.92 -6.57
N ASP A 217 7.42 15.07 -7.19
CA ASP A 217 8.69 15.78 -6.97
C ASP A 217 8.88 16.15 -5.48
N ALA A 218 7.85 16.68 -4.84
CA ALA A 218 7.89 17.01 -3.41
C ALA A 218 8.04 15.76 -2.53
N PHE A 219 7.33 14.68 -2.84
CA PHE A 219 7.42 13.41 -2.12
C PHE A 219 8.80 12.79 -2.25
N PHE A 220 9.36 12.72 -3.46
CA PHE A 220 10.70 12.18 -3.70
C PHE A 220 11.79 13.03 -3.06
N THR A 221 11.66 14.36 -3.11
CA THR A 221 12.58 15.26 -2.40
C THR A 221 12.59 14.96 -0.90
N GLY A 222 11.41 14.79 -0.29
CA GLY A 222 11.30 14.43 1.12
C GLY A 222 11.84 13.02 1.44
N TYR A 223 11.67 12.06 0.52
CA TYR A 223 12.23 10.71 0.67
C TYR A 223 13.76 10.72 0.64
N LEU A 224 14.34 11.42 -0.34
CA LEU A 224 15.79 11.57 -0.46
C LEU A 224 16.37 12.35 0.72
N ASN A 225 15.66 13.36 1.23
CA ASN A 225 16.07 14.05 2.46
C ASN A 225 16.16 13.07 3.65
N ALA A 226 15.13 12.24 3.85
CA ALA A 226 15.14 11.24 4.92
C ALA A 226 16.29 10.23 4.74
N ILE A 227 16.56 9.78 3.51
CA ILE A 227 17.72 8.92 3.21
C ILE A 227 19.03 9.63 3.57
N GLN A 228 19.21 10.90 3.21
CA GLN A 228 20.42 11.66 3.55
C GLN A 228 20.60 11.81 5.06
N ASP A 229 19.53 12.11 5.78
CA ASP A 229 19.55 12.26 7.25
C ASP A 229 19.95 10.94 7.93
N GLU A 230 19.38 9.82 7.48
CA GLU A 230 19.72 8.49 8.01
C GLU A 230 21.14 8.06 7.63
N ALA A 231 21.62 8.41 6.43
CA ALA A 231 22.98 8.10 5.98
C ALA A 231 24.06 9.05 6.54
N GLY A 232 23.66 10.21 7.08
CA GLY A 232 24.56 11.27 7.48
C GLY A 232 25.22 12.01 6.30
N ILE A 233 24.54 12.03 5.14
CA ILE A 233 24.93 12.83 3.97
C ILE A 233 24.53 14.28 4.24
N VAL A 234 25.46 15.23 4.02
CA VAL A 234 25.20 16.67 4.19
C VAL A 234 25.30 17.34 2.83
N ALA A 235 24.18 17.44 2.14
CA ALA A 235 24.06 18.09 0.84
C ALA A 235 22.63 18.63 0.62
N ASP A 236 22.47 19.65 -0.20
CA ASP A 236 21.15 20.08 -0.68
C ASP A 236 20.57 19.00 -1.59
N VAL A 237 19.40 18.46 -1.26
CA VAL A 237 18.81 17.30 -1.95
C VAL A 237 18.63 17.54 -3.44
N LYS A 238 18.17 18.74 -3.82
CA LYS A 238 17.87 19.11 -5.21
C LYS A 238 19.13 19.29 -6.05
N GLN A 239 20.26 19.60 -5.42
CA GLN A 239 21.58 19.66 -6.07
C GLN A 239 22.29 18.31 -6.05
N ALA A 240 22.10 17.51 -5.00
CA ALA A 240 22.76 16.23 -4.79
C ALA A 240 22.25 15.12 -5.71
N TRP A 241 20.96 15.18 -6.08
CA TRP A 241 20.28 14.11 -6.81
C TRP A 241 19.51 14.65 -8.01
N SER A 242 19.65 13.98 -9.15
CA SER A 242 18.66 14.08 -10.24
C SER A 242 17.70 12.90 -10.15
N VAL A 243 16.43 13.14 -10.44
CA VAL A 243 15.37 12.11 -10.40
C VAL A 243 14.70 12.07 -11.76
N GLU A 244 14.73 10.93 -12.42
CA GLU A 244 14.09 10.70 -13.72
C GLU A 244 13.03 9.61 -13.61
N SER A 245 11.80 9.91 -14.04
CA SER A 245 10.69 8.96 -14.09
C SER A 245 10.77 8.10 -15.34
N LEU A 246 10.84 6.78 -15.18
CA LEU A 246 11.07 5.82 -16.25
C LEU A 246 10.09 4.65 -16.20
N LEU A 247 9.95 3.97 -17.34
CA LEU A 247 9.13 2.79 -17.50
C LEU A 247 9.95 1.71 -18.22
N ASP A 248 10.02 0.52 -17.63
CA ASP A 248 10.64 -0.68 -18.20
C ASP A 248 9.58 -1.77 -18.26
N ASP A 249 9.14 -2.10 -19.48
CA ASP A 249 7.93 -2.85 -19.78
C ASP A 249 6.71 -2.34 -18.97
N ALA A 250 6.25 -3.14 -18.01
CA ALA A 250 5.10 -2.88 -17.17
C ALA A 250 5.50 -2.42 -15.77
N MET A 251 6.73 -1.94 -15.56
CA MET A 251 7.22 -1.49 -14.26
C MET A 251 7.71 -0.05 -14.36
N HIS A 252 7.00 0.83 -13.66
CA HIS A 252 7.43 2.22 -13.47
C HIS A 252 8.49 2.29 -12.36
N TYR A 253 9.47 3.18 -12.48
CA TYR A 253 10.46 3.44 -11.43
C TYR A 253 11.04 4.84 -11.60
N PHE A 254 11.88 5.24 -10.64
CA PHE A 254 12.70 6.44 -10.74
C PHE A 254 14.17 6.06 -10.77
N ASP A 255 14.91 6.55 -11.76
CA ASP A 255 16.37 6.56 -11.68
C ASP A 255 16.81 7.80 -10.91
N VAL A 256 17.52 7.56 -9.81
CA VAL A 256 18.04 8.60 -8.93
C VAL A 256 19.55 8.62 -9.04
N THR A 257 20.09 9.70 -9.61
CA THR A 257 21.53 9.80 -9.93
C THR A 257 22.23 10.79 -9.02
N ALA A 258 23.29 10.34 -8.34
CA ALA A 258 24.18 11.20 -7.58
C ALA A 258 24.88 12.21 -8.50
N GLN A 259 24.72 13.50 -8.27
CA GLN A 259 25.32 14.55 -9.10
C GLN A 259 26.77 14.87 -8.70
N HIS A 260 27.13 14.55 -7.46
CA HIS A 260 28.44 14.80 -6.87
C HIS A 260 28.85 13.62 -5.98
N ASP A 261 30.14 13.51 -5.67
CA ASP A 261 30.63 12.57 -4.67
C ASP A 261 30.01 12.90 -3.32
N MET A 262 29.37 11.91 -2.69
CA MET A 262 28.76 12.03 -1.37
C MET A 262 29.31 10.98 -0.43
N VAL A 263 29.35 11.30 0.86
CA VAL A 263 29.86 10.38 1.89
C VAL A 263 28.75 10.10 2.90
N CYS A 264 28.38 8.83 3.03
CA CYS A 264 27.47 8.36 4.07
C CYS A 264 28.24 8.24 5.39
N LYS A 265 28.30 9.33 6.17
CA LYS A 265 29.09 9.42 7.41
C LYS A 265 28.69 8.38 8.47
N LYS A 266 27.41 7.98 8.50
CA LYS A 266 26.91 6.96 9.43
C LYS A 266 27.18 5.53 8.95
N PHE A 267 27.60 5.36 7.69
CA PHE A 267 27.85 4.07 7.05
C PHE A 267 29.33 3.86 6.75
N ASP A 268 30.19 3.99 7.77
CA ASP A 268 31.65 3.80 7.65
C ASP A 268 32.30 4.69 6.58
N ASN A 269 31.76 5.89 6.40
CA ASN A 269 32.13 6.83 5.34
C ASN A 269 32.03 6.20 3.93
N PHE A 270 31.02 5.37 3.69
CA PHE A 270 30.73 4.83 2.37
C PHE A 270 30.63 5.97 1.35
N LEU A 271 31.46 5.88 0.29
CA LEU A 271 31.47 6.84 -0.80
C LEU A 271 30.38 6.46 -1.81
N VAL A 272 29.53 7.42 -2.14
CA VAL A 272 28.62 7.38 -3.29
C VAL A 272 29.26 8.25 -4.37
N PRO A 273 29.92 7.67 -5.39
CA PRO A 273 30.52 8.45 -6.46
C PRO A 273 29.49 9.23 -7.28
N ALA A 274 29.88 10.39 -7.80
CA ALA A 274 29.11 11.09 -8.81
C ALA A 274 28.82 10.18 -10.02
N GLY A 275 27.60 10.24 -10.54
CA GLY A 275 27.11 9.39 -11.62
C GLY A 275 26.57 8.03 -11.18
N THR A 276 26.61 7.70 -9.88
CA THR A 276 25.95 6.47 -9.38
C THR A 276 24.44 6.58 -9.54
N VAL A 277 23.82 5.59 -10.17
CA VAL A 277 22.37 5.55 -10.47
C VAL A 277 21.69 4.48 -9.64
N TYR A 278 20.67 4.86 -8.88
CA TYR A 278 19.83 3.95 -8.10
C TYR A 278 18.42 3.87 -8.70
N LYS A 279 17.99 2.65 -9.05
CA LYS A 279 16.62 2.36 -9.45
C LYS A 279 15.71 2.27 -8.23
N MET A 280 14.89 3.29 -8.01
CA MET A 280 14.09 3.48 -6.79
C MET A 280 12.58 3.42 -7.03
N PHE A 281 11.85 3.09 -5.96
CA PHE A 281 10.38 3.21 -5.86
C PHE A 281 9.58 2.51 -6.98
N LYS A 282 10.04 1.32 -7.37
CA LYS A 282 9.45 0.50 -8.44
C LYS A 282 7.95 0.23 -8.24
N SER A 283 7.16 0.34 -9.29
CA SER A 283 5.71 0.11 -9.30
C SER A 283 5.33 -0.83 -10.44
N TRP A 284 5.02 -2.09 -10.11
CA TRP A 284 4.64 -3.11 -11.09
C TRP A 284 3.17 -3.00 -11.48
N LYS A 285 2.93 -2.89 -12.78
CA LYS A 285 1.65 -3.05 -13.43
C LYS A 285 1.51 -4.50 -13.85
N ARG A 286 0.31 -5.08 -13.74
CA ARG A 286 0.07 -6.49 -14.06
C ARG A 286 -1.20 -6.70 -14.86
N SER A 287 -1.05 -7.43 -15.96
CA SER A 287 -2.18 -7.89 -16.76
C SER A 287 -3.04 -8.89 -15.97
N GLU A 288 -4.30 -9.06 -16.39
CA GLU A 288 -5.17 -10.10 -15.82
C GLU A 288 -4.56 -11.50 -15.99
N ALA A 289 -3.95 -11.77 -17.15
CA ALA A 289 -3.29 -13.05 -17.40
C ALA A 289 -2.17 -13.34 -16.39
N ASN A 290 -1.34 -12.34 -16.05
CA ASN A 290 -0.30 -12.52 -15.04
C ASN A 290 -0.89 -12.75 -13.64
N ILE A 291 -1.91 -11.98 -13.26
CA ILE A 291 -2.56 -12.14 -11.95
C ILE A 291 -3.13 -13.55 -11.82
N ARG A 292 -3.91 -14.01 -12.81
CA ARG A 292 -4.44 -15.37 -12.83
C ARG A 292 -3.33 -16.41 -12.74
N GLN A 293 -2.29 -16.27 -13.56
CA GLN A 293 -1.17 -17.21 -13.56
C GLN A 293 -0.49 -17.35 -12.20
N ILE A 294 -0.31 -16.25 -11.46
CA ILE A 294 0.29 -16.25 -10.12
C ILE A 294 -0.68 -16.89 -9.13
N SER A 295 -1.86 -16.33 -8.97
CA SER A 295 -2.77 -16.68 -7.88
C SER A 295 -3.33 -18.09 -8.04
N GLU A 296 -3.65 -18.49 -9.27
CA GLU A 296 -4.27 -19.79 -9.54
C GLU A 296 -3.33 -20.97 -9.32
N LYS A 297 -2.01 -20.77 -9.48
CA LYS A 297 -0.98 -21.75 -9.13
C LYS A 297 -0.87 -21.95 -7.63
N GLU A 298 -1.08 -20.89 -6.85
CA GLU A 298 -1.06 -20.94 -5.38
C GLU A 298 -2.42 -21.39 -4.79
N GLY A 299 -3.34 -21.86 -5.62
CA GLY A 299 -4.65 -22.39 -5.19
C GLY A 299 -5.69 -21.32 -4.86
N LEU A 300 -5.52 -20.10 -5.37
CA LEU A 300 -6.52 -19.04 -5.27
C LEU A 300 -7.35 -18.94 -6.55
N SER A 301 -8.65 -18.74 -6.44
CA SER A 301 -9.50 -18.36 -7.57
C SER A 301 -9.52 -16.84 -7.70
N VAL A 302 -9.41 -16.33 -8.92
CA VAL A 302 -9.46 -14.90 -9.22
C VAL A 302 -10.63 -14.62 -10.17
N THR A 303 -11.50 -13.71 -9.77
CA THR A 303 -12.64 -13.26 -10.57
C THR A 303 -12.50 -11.77 -10.83
N LEU A 304 -12.43 -11.35 -12.10
CA LEU A 304 -12.55 -9.93 -12.45
C LEU A 304 -13.96 -9.46 -12.10
N ILE A 305 -14.05 -8.45 -11.23
CA ILE A 305 -15.34 -7.88 -10.79
C ILE A 305 -15.60 -6.49 -11.37
N GLY A 306 -14.55 -5.79 -11.83
CA GLY A 306 -14.73 -4.54 -12.56
C GLY A 306 -13.45 -4.04 -13.21
N GLN A 307 -13.61 -3.19 -14.22
CA GLN A 307 -12.53 -2.60 -15.00
C GLN A 307 -12.90 -1.17 -15.38
N SER A 308 -11.92 -0.26 -15.31
CA SER A 308 -12.06 1.11 -15.78
C SER A 308 -12.16 1.15 -17.30
N LYS A 309 -12.96 2.08 -17.82
CA LYS A 309 -13.03 2.37 -19.26
C LYS A 309 -11.89 3.26 -19.74
N ASN A 310 -11.20 3.92 -18.81
CA ASN A 310 -10.28 5.04 -19.10
C ASN A 310 -8.84 4.77 -18.62
N SER A 311 -8.55 3.59 -18.05
CA SER A 311 -7.19 3.17 -17.73
C SER A 311 -7.09 1.65 -17.50
N GLY A 312 -5.87 1.19 -17.24
CA GLY A 312 -5.53 -0.17 -16.80
C GLY A 312 -6.16 -0.65 -15.50
N MET A 313 -6.88 0.21 -14.77
CA MET A 313 -7.34 -0.11 -13.43
C MET A 313 -8.42 -1.20 -13.46
N ARG A 314 -8.19 -2.26 -12.68
CA ARG A 314 -9.11 -3.39 -12.53
C ARG A 314 -9.28 -3.75 -11.07
N GLN A 315 -10.41 -4.37 -10.74
CA GLN A 315 -10.65 -4.95 -9.43
C GLN A 315 -10.99 -6.43 -9.55
N TYR A 316 -10.39 -7.22 -8.68
CA TYR A 316 -10.55 -8.67 -8.63
C TYR A 316 -11.05 -9.10 -7.26
N MET A 317 -11.96 -10.07 -7.25
CA MET A 317 -12.28 -10.85 -6.06
C MET A 317 -11.43 -12.12 -6.04
N VAL A 318 -10.72 -12.33 -4.94
CA VAL A 318 -9.81 -13.46 -4.71
C VAL A 318 -10.35 -14.30 -3.56
N GLN A 319 -10.38 -15.61 -3.77
CA GLN A 319 -10.90 -16.60 -2.82
C GLN A 319 -10.04 -17.87 -2.87
N ASN A 320 -10.19 -18.74 -1.88
CA ASN A 320 -9.61 -20.08 -1.94
C ASN A 320 -10.34 -20.96 -2.97
N LYS A 321 -9.58 -21.68 -3.80
CA LYS A 321 -10.07 -22.84 -4.55
C LYS A 321 -10.29 -24.02 -3.61
#